data_AF-A0AAE3XY86-F1
#
_entry.id   AF-A0AAE3XY86-F1
#
_cell.length_a   1.000
_cell.length_b   1.000
_cell.length_c   1.000
_cell.angle_alpha   90.00
_cell.angle_beta   90.00
_cell.angle_gamma   90.00
#
_symmetry.space_group_name_H-M   'P 1'
#
loop_
_entity.id
_entity.type
_entity.pdbx_description
1 polymer ?
#
loop_
_entity_poly.entity_id
_entity_poly.type
_entity_poly.pdbx_seq_one_letter_code
_entity_poly.pdbx_strand_id
1 'polypeptide(L)'
;MQDIPPNYATLFVATCNLLNLANPHRVYYENQDAYDERDYERKIAWTGERFHALNADVLAVQEVWDESALKAAIARSGLRYDFVSVPGAENTPPHNGAQGTPRVGIATRLQVDEVRSFVDFPPGFGVEVPGLGPHMRFERPPLLATLRMKHGQQVHVLTVHLKSKRPKFLQDAQGNALEDREDRKVGVMASLRSLVMRGVEAAALRCIVIDLLQGTSTPLVVMGDFNDDPHSVTTQLVAATSEVAYDKAARDVALFNAYEMQGESALKKDVAYSHIHQGFPAVLDQIFVSEEFVATSRRSLGDVRRVDYFNDHLHEGRDRSRSDHGFVRALLRLRTG
;
A
#
# COMPACT_ATOMS: atom_id res chain seq x y z
N MET A 1 -43.59 9.77 -0.84
CA MET A 1 -42.84 8.50 -1.03
C MET A 1 -41.82 8.48 0.10
N GLN A 2 -41.95 7.59 1.08
CA GLN A 2 -40.96 7.48 2.15
C GLN A 2 -39.68 6.92 1.52
N ASP A 3 -38.59 7.70 1.50
CA ASP A 3 -37.28 7.22 1.08
C ASP A 3 -36.83 6.14 2.07
N ILE A 4 -36.95 4.88 1.67
CA ILE A 4 -36.36 3.76 2.39
C ILE A 4 -34.85 3.89 2.20
N PRO A 5 -34.05 4.05 3.27
CA PRO A 5 -32.61 4.17 3.14
C PRO A 5 -32.05 2.90 2.47
N PRO A 6 -31.10 3.04 1.52
CA PRO A 6 -30.58 1.90 0.78
C PRO A 6 -29.89 0.92 1.74
N ASN A 7 -30.04 -0.38 1.45
CA ASN A 7 -29.28 -1.41 2.16
C ASN A 7 -27.81 -1.34 1.71
N TYR A 8 -26.88 -1.53 2.65
CA TYR A 8 -25.45 -1.50 2.39
C TYR A 8 -24.77 -2.78 2.86
N ALA A 9 -23.86 -3.29 2.05
CA ALA A 9 -22.85 -4.25 2.46
C ALA A 9 -21.62 -3.48 2.96
N THR A 10 -21.05 -3.93 4.07
CA THR A 10 -19.83 -3.35 4.64
C THR A 10 -18.59 -4.07 4.14
N LEU A 11 -17.49 -3.34 4.04
CA LEU A 11 -16.18 -3.86 3.66
C LEU A 11 -15.11 -3.19 4.51
N PHE A 12 -14.42 -3.95 5.35
CA PHE A 12 -13.21 -3.47 6.03
C PHE A 12 -11.98 -3.75 5.18
N VAL A 13 -11.28 -2.69 4.77
CA VAL A 13 -9.97 -2.78 4.11
C VAL A 13 -8.91 -2.20 5.00
N ALA A 14 -7.71 -2.78 5.02
CA ALA A 14 -6.59 -2.22 5.77
C ALA A 14 -5.28 -2.35 5.00
N THR A 15 -4.39 -1.37 5.18
CA THR A 15 -3.02 -1.39 4.68
C THR A 15 -2.01 -1.46 5.83
N CYS A 16 -1.01 -2.33 5.69
CA CYS A 16 -0.01 -2.60 6.72
C CYS A 16 1.39 -2.72 6.10
N ASN A 17 2.26 -1.74 6.32
CA ASN A 17 3.70 -1.91 6.09
C ASN A 17 4.27 -2.75 7.25
N LEU A 18 4.80 -3.94 6.93
CA LEU A 18 5.18 -4.91 7.96
C LEU A 18 6.61 -4.80 8.46
N LEU A 19 7.41 -3.82 8.01
CA LEU A 19 8.84 -3.66 8.32
C LEU A 19 9.62 -4.98 8.17
N ASN A 20 10.00 -5.31 6.94
CA ASN A 20 10.74 -6.52 6.55
C ASN A 20 10.20 -7.83 7.15
N LEU A 21 8.99 -8.26 6.81
CA LEU A 21 8.48 -9.56 7.23
C LEU A 21 9.18 -10.70 6.47
N ALA A 22 10.02 -11.45 7.17
CA ALA A 22 10.88 -12.50 6.63
C ALA A 22 10.88 -13.75 7.53
N ASN A 23 11.22 -14.88 6.96
CA ASN A 23 11.52 -16.12 7.68
C ASN A 23 12.80 -15.99 8.53
N PRO A 24 12.96 -16.85 9.57
CA PRO A 24 14.20 -16.87 10.35
C PRO A 24 15.41 -17.22 9.47
N HIS A 25 16.57 -16.67 9.82
CA HIS A 25 17.87 -16.83 9.16
C HIS A 25 17.96 -16.31 7.73
N ARG A 26 16.90 -15.68 7.21
CA ARG A 26 16.94 -15.02 5.90
C ARG A 26 17.78 -13.75 5.98
N VAL A 27 18.81 -13.70 5.14
CA VAL A 27 19.53 -12.45 4.84
C VAL A 27 18.83 -11.75 3.68
N TYR A 28 18.30 -10.55 3.94
CA TYR A 28 17.66 -9.70 2.92
C TYR A 28 18.39 -8.37 2.71
N TYR A 29 19.13 -7.89 3.71
CA TYR A 29 20.10 -6.79 3.59
C TYR A 29 21.42 -7.19 4.25
N GLU A 30 22.56 -6.90 3.60
CA GLU A 30 23.89 -7.28 4.11
C GLU A 30 24.26 -6.58 5.42
N ASN A 31 23.73 -5.37 5.65
CA ASN A 31 24.02 -4.55 6.82
C ASN A 31 22.97 -4.70 7.93
N GLN A 32 22.13 -5.72 7.86
CA GLN A 32 21.12 -6.00 8.87
C GLN A 32 21.13 -7.49 9.22
N ASP A 33 21.21 -7.78 10.52
CA ASP A 33 21.16 -9.17 10.99
C ASP A 33 19.86 -9.84 10.56
N ALA A 34 19.91 -11.11 10.16
CA ALA A 34 18.72 -11.91 9.96
C ALA A 34 17.94 -12.05 11.27
N TYR A 35 16.65 -12.39 11.19
CA TYR A 35 15.91 -12.78 12.39
C TYR A 35 16.43 -14.13 12.89
N ASP A 36 16.72 -14.24 14.19
CA ASP A 36 16.75 -15.56 14.83
C ASP A 36 15.31 -16.06 15.07
N GLU A 37 15.17 -17.29 15.57
CA GLU A 37 13.86 -17.88 15.84
C GLU A 37 13.04 -17.05 16.84
N ARG A 38 13.68 -16.47 17.84
CA ARG A 38 13.00 -15.72 18.90
C ARG A 38 12.47 -14.38 18.38
N ASP A 39 13.28 -13.66 17.59
CA ASP A 39 12.89 -12.44 16.94
C ASP A 39 11.78 -12.68 15.92
N TYR A 40 11.89 -13.76 15.13
CA TYR A 40 10.86 -14.17 14.20
C TYR A 40 9.53 -14.46 14.90
N GLU A 41 9.53 -15.26 15.98
CA GLU A 41 8.31 -15.57 16.72
C GLU A 41 7.66 -14.32 17.33
N ARG A 42 8.47 -13.40 17.86
CA ARG A 42 7.97 -12.08 18.32
C ARG A 42 7.37 -11.27 17.18
N LYS A 43 8.00 -11.27 16.00
CA LYS A 43 7.54 -10.56 14.81
C LYS A 43 6.16 -11.06 14.39
N ILE A 44 6.02 -12.37 14.16
CA ILE A 44 4.75 -12.93 13.69
C ILE A 44 3.65 -12.88 14.75
N ALA A 45 3.98 -12.99 16.04
CA ALA A 45 3.01 -12.84 17.13
C ALA A 45 2.46 -11.41 17.18
N TRP A 46 3.35 -10.40 17.19
CA TRP A 46 2.94 -9.00 17.21
C TRP A 46 2.13 -8.64 15.96
N THR A 47 2.59 -9.03 14.77
CA THR A 47 1.87 -8.80 13.52
C THR A 47 0.50 -9.50 13.53
N GLY A 48 0.42 -10.73 14.04
CA GLY A 48 -0.84 -11.46 14.19
C GLY A 48 -1.83 -10.75 15.11
N GLU A 49 -1.39 -10.23 16.26
CA GLU A 49 -2.22 -9.41 17.16
C GLU A 49 -2.74 -8.15 16.46
N ARG A 50 -1.90 -7.48 15.66
CA ARG A 50 -2.34 -6.31 14.88
C ARG A 50 -3.37 -6.69 13.83
N PHE A 51 -3.19 -7.79 13.10
CA PHE A 51 -4.18 -8.29 12.16
C PHE A 51 -5.50 -8.66 12.85
N HIS A 52 -5.44 -9.25 14.04
CA HIS A 52 -6.62 -9.52 14.86
C HIS A 52 -7.38 -8.24 15.21
N ALA A 53 -6.66 -7.21 15.69
CA ALA A 53 -7.25 -5.92 16.04
C ALA A 53 -7.86 -5.18 14.83
N LEU A 54 -7.19 -5.25 13.67
CA LEU A 54 -7.70 -4.71 12.42
C LEU A 54 -8.97 -5.44 11.97
N ASN A 55 -9.01 -6.77 12.09
CA ASN A 55 -10.11 -7.64 11.68
C ASN A 55 -10.65 -7.31 10.28
N ALA A 56 -9.76 -6.95 9.35
CA ALA A 56 -10.15 -6.49 8.02
C ALA A 56 -10.62 -7.65 7.14
N ASP A 57 -11.55 -7.40 6.23
CA ASP A 57 -11.93 -8.36 5.20
C ASP A 57 -10.84 -8.49 4.13
N VAL A 58 -10.11 -7.39 3.89
CA VAL A 58 -8.96 -7.32 2.98
C VAL A 58 -7.77 -6.65 3.69
N LEU A 59 -6.65 -7.36 3.75
CA LEU A 59 -5.34 -6.84 4.17
C LEU A 59 -4.49 -6.63 2.93
N ALA A 60 -4.08 -5.39 2.67
CA ALA A 60 -2.99 -5.04 1.77
C ALA A 60 -1.71 -4.90 2.61
N VAL A 61 -0.67 -5.64 2.26
CA VAL A 61 0.58 -5.65 3.04
C VAL A 61 1.76 -5.23 2.19
N GLN A 62 2.71 -4.53 2.81
CA GLN A 62 3.98 -4.14 2.21
C GLN A 62 5.14 -4.73 3.02
N GLU A 63 6.35 -4.64 2.46
CA GLU A 63 7.58 -5.09 3.15
C GLU A 63 7.61 -6.60 3.43
N VAL A 64 7.04 -7.42 2.54
CA VAL A 64 7.03 -8.88 2.67
C VAL A 64 8.17 -9.51 1.86
N TRP A 65 9.08 -10.19 2.54
CA TRP A 65 10.15 -10.96 1.92
C TRP A 65 9.77 -12.42 1.69
N ASP A 66 8.94 -12.99 2.57
CA ASP A 66 8.52 -14.39 2.51
C ASP A 66 7.01 -14.51 2.69
N GLU A 67 6.31 -15.05 1.69
CA GLU A 67 4.88 -15.32 1.78
C GLU A 67 4.54 -16.29 2.92
N SER A 68 5.42 -17.24 3.20
CA SER A 68 5.26 -18.17 4.33
C SER A 68 5.28 -17.46 5.69
N ALA A 69 6.09 -16.40 5.86
CA ALA A 69 6.07 -15.58 7.07
C ALA A 69 4.75 -14.79 7.20
N LEU A 70 4.19 -14.29 6.09
CA LEU A 70 2.86 -13.66 6.09
C LEU A 70 1.77 -14.64 6.50
N LYS A 71 1.79 -15.86 5.94
CA LYS A 71 0.86 -16.93 6.31
C LYS A 71 0.97 -17.30 7.80
N ALA A 72 2.18 -17.34 8.35
CA ALA A 72 2.42 -17.57 9.77
C ALA A 72 1.84 -16.44 10.65
N ALA A 73 2.08 -15.17 10.29
CA ALA A 73 1.51 -14.03 11.01
C ALA A 73 -0.03 -14.02 10.95
N ILE A 74 -0.63 -14.36 9.81
CA ILE A 74 -2.08 -14.53 9.68
C ILE A 74 -2.58 -15.64 10.61
N ALA A 75 -1.90 -16.79 10.66
CA ALA A 75 -2.27 -17.88 11.57
C ALA A 75 -2.23 -17.44 13.04
N ARG A 76 -1.24 -16.61 13.44
CA ARG A 76 -1.15 -16.03 14.78
C ARG A 76 -2.31 -15.10 15.14
N SER A 77 -2.97 -14.48 14.15
CA SER A 77 -4.13 -13.60 14.38
C SER A 77 -5.41 -14.35 14.82
N GLY A 78 -5.47 -15.67 14.60
CA GLY A 78 -6.69 -16.47 14.78
C GLY A 78 -7.80 -16.18 13.76
N LEU A 79 -7.54 -15.31 12.78
CA LEU A 79 -8.46 -15.02 11.68
C LEU A 79 -8.24 -15.99 10.53
N ARG A 80 -9.32 -16.30 9.82
CA ARG A 80 -9.26 -17.09 8.59
C ARG A 80 -9.36 -16.18 7.38
N TYR A 81 -8.36 -16.25 6.50
CA TYR A 81 -8.37 -15.66 5.17
C TYR A 81 -8.34 -16.81 4.16
N ASP A 82 -9.29 -16.84 3.24
CA ASP A 82 -9.40 -17.92 2.26
C ASP A 82 -8.40 -17.75 1.10
N PHE A 83 -7.84 -16.55 0.95
CA PHE A 83 -6.82 -16.25 -0.04
C PHE A 83 -5.69 -15.41 0.55
N VAL A 84 -4.44 -15.79 0.25
CA VAL A 84 -3.21 -15.05 0.59
C VAL A 84 -2.26 -15.17 -0.60
N SER A 85 -1.75 -14.04 -1.10
CA SER A 85 -0.79 -14.02 -2.21
C SER A 85 0.19 -12.86 -2.08
N VAL A 86 1.47 -13.15 -2.32
CA VAL A 86 2.55 -12.17 -2.36
C VAL A 86 3.42 -12.43 -3.60
N PRO A 87 3.00 -11.98 -4.80
CA PRO A 87 3.68 -12.35 -6.03
C PRO A 87 5.16 -11.99 -6.05
N GLY A 88 6.00 -12.99 -6.34
CA GLY A 88 7.45 -12.87 -6.35
C GLY A 88 8.09 -12.99 -4.97
N ALA A 89 7.34 -13.36 -3.92
CA ALA A 89 7.83 -13.69 -2.58
C ALA A 89 7.41 -15.09 -2.12
N GLU A 90 7.03 -15.96 -3.04
CA GLU A 90 6.62 -17.34 -2.77
C GLU A 90 7.80 -18.15 -2.21
N ASN A 91 7.51 -19.07 -1.28
CA ASN A 91 8.50 -19.98 -0.69
C ASN A 91 8.32 -21.43 -1.17
N THR A 92 7.55 -21.64 -2.24
CA THR A 92 7.41 -22.96 -2.88
C THR A 92 8.50 -23.13 -3.93
N PRO A 93 9.30 -24.22 -3.89
CA PRO A 93 10.36 -24.45 -4.86
C PRO A 93 9.88 -24.30 -6.32
N PRO A 94 10.66 -23.64 -7.20
CA PRO A 94 12.03 -23.15 -7.00
C PRO A 94 12.14 -21.78 -6.29
N HIS A 95 11.03 -21.19 -5.85
CA HIS A 95 11.01 -19.87 -5.23
C HIS A 95 11.41 -19.92 -3.75
N ASN A 96 12.21 -18.95 -3.31
CA ASN A 96 12.77 -18.85 -1.95
C ASN A 96 12.52 -17.46 -1.37
N GLY A 97 11.33 -16.91 -1.59
CA GLY A 97 10.97 -15.55 -1.23
C GLY A 97 11.54 -14.48 -2.18
N ALA A 98 11.30 -13.23 -1.82
CA ALA A 98 11.56 -12.06 -2.65
C ALA A 98 13.04 -11.88 -2.98
N GLN A 99 13.35 -11.15 -4.05
CA GLN A 99 14.74 -10.92 -4.50
C GLN A 99 14.95 -9.43 -4.75
N GLY A 100 16.05 -8.89 -4.22
CA GLY A 100 16.44 -7.48 -4.33
C GLY A 100 15.62 -6.53 -3.46
N THR A 101 14.29 -6.61 -3.52
CA THR A 101 13.35 -5.79 -2.75
C THR A 101 12.22 -6.64 -2.16
N PRO A 102 11.63 -6.24 -1.02
CA PRO A 102 10.45 -6.91 -0.53
C PRO A 102 9.28 -6.69 -1.49
N ARG A 103 8.23 -7.50 -1.37
CA ARG A 103 7.02 -7.41 -2.20
C ARG A 103 5.85 -6.86 -1.42
N VAL A 104 4.82 -6.50 -2.18
CA VAL A 104 3.48 -6.26 -1.65
C VAL A 104 2.65 -7.54 -1.75
N GLY A 105 1.65 -7.65 -0.89
CA GLY A 105 0.77 -8.81 -0.84
C GLY A 105 -0.64 -8.45 -0.48
N ILE A 106 -1.53 -9.44 -0.62
CA ILE A 106 -2.92 -9.34 -0.21
C ILE A 106 -3.35 -10.59 0.55
N ALA A 107 -4.16 -10.40 1.59
CA ALA A 107 -4.92 -11.47 2.22
C ALA A 107 -6.40 -11.07 2.31
N THR A 108 -7.31 -11.93 1.88
CA THR A 108 -8.74 -11.60 1.82
C THR A 108 -9.65 -12.77 2.19
N ARG A 109 -10.78 -12.43 2.80
CA ARG A 109 -11.90 -13.34 3.10
C ARG A 109 -12.94 -13.38 1.99
N LEU A 110 -12.82 -12.47 1.03
CA LEU A 110 -13.70 -12.38 -0.12
C LEU A 110 -13.30 -13.39 -1.19
N GLN A 111 -14.25 -13.71 -2.07
CA GLN A 111 -13.95 -14.42 -3.29
C GLN A 111 -13.01 -13.55 -4.16
N VAL A 112 -11.97 -14.18 -4.68
CA VAL A 112 -11.00 -13.57 -5.59
C VAL A 112 -11.32 -14.04 -7.01
N ASP A 113 -11.67 -13.09 -7.87
CA ASP A 113 -11.94 -13.37 -9.28
C ASP A 113 -10.63 -13.31 -10.10
N GLU A 114 -9.73 -12.39 -9.76
CA GLU A 114 -8.45 -12.21 -10.45
C GLU A 114 -7.40 -11.60 -9.51
N VAL A 115 -6.12 -11.95 -9.72
CA VAL A 115 -4.96 -11.24 -9.16
C VAL A 115 -3.95 -10.95 -10.27
N ARG A 116 -3.43 -9.72 -10.31
CA ARG A 116 -2.45 -9.28 -11.29
C ARG A 116 -1.37 -8.40 -10.66
N SER A 117 -0.11 -8.73 -10.92
CA SER A 117 1.05 -7.93 -10.51
C SER A 117 1.59 -7.12 -11.70
N PHE A 118 1.83 -5.82 -11.50
CA PHE A 118 2.35 -4.91 -12.52
C PHE A 118 3.84 -4.69 -12.33
N VAL A 119 4.66 -5.44 -13.05
CA VAL A 119 6.12 -5.38 -12.88
C VAL A 119 6.74 -4.25 -13.71
N ASP A 120 6.36 -4.17 -14.98
CA ASP A 120 6.90 -3.20 -15.92
C ASP A 120 6.03 -1.95 -15.96
N PHE A 121 6.63 -0.80 -16.25
CA PHE A 121 5.89 0.41 -16.51
C PHE A 121 5.11 0.30 -17.83
N PRO A 122 4.00 1.05 -17.98
CA PRO A 122 3.36 1.23 -19.27
C PRO A 122 4.37 1.71 -20.32
N PRO A 123 4.23 1.31 -21.61
CA PRO A 123 5.11 1.75 -22.67
C PRO A 123 5.25 3.29 -22.72
N GLY A 124 6.49 3.78 -22.81
CA GLY A 124 6.78 5.22 -22.89
C GLY A 124 6.92 5.96 -21.56
N PHE A 125 6.70 5.29 -20.42
CA PHE A 125 6.84 5.92 -19.09
C PHE A 125 8.23 5.77 -18.46
N GLY A 126 9.16 5.02 -19.07
CA GLY A 126 10.52 4.90 -18.55
C GLY A 126 11.29 6.22 -18.55
N VAL A 127 12.17 6.43 -17.56
CA VAL A 127 13.03 7.62 -17.47
C VAL A 127 14.48 7.24 -17.16
N GLU A 128 15.43 8.09 -17.59
CA GLU A 128 16.83 7.99 -17.18
C GLU A 128 17.01 8.48 -15.75
N VAL A 129 17.46 7.60 -14.86
CA VAL A 129 17.83 7.96 -13.49
C VAL A 129 19.32 8.27 -13.46
N PRO A 130 19.75 9.47 -12.99
CA PRO A 130 21.14 9.88 -13.04
C PRO A 130 22.12 8.82 -12.50
N GLY A 131 23.02 8.30 -13.34
CA GLY A 131 24.02 7.30 -12.96
C GLY A 131 23.49 5.86 -12.76
N LEU A 132 22.18 5.63 -12.75
CA LEU A 132 21.58 4.29 -12.71
C LEU A 132 21.07 3.83 -14.09
N GLY A 133 20.85 4.76 -15.02
CA GLY A 133 20.36 4.46 -16.36
C GLY A 133 18.84 4.34 -16.44
N PRO A 134 18.31 3.62 -17.43
CA PRO A 134 16.88 3.48 -17.66
C PRO A 134 16.16 2.82 -16.48
N HIS A 135 15.15 3.49 -15.94
CA HIS A 135 14.22 2.93 -14.96
C HIS A 135 12.84 2.75 -15.60
N MET A 136 12.46 1.48 -15.80
CA MET A 136 11.30 1.08 -16.61
C MET A 136 10.37 0.09 -15.89
N ARG A 137 10.61 -0.17 -14.60
CA ARG A 137 9.95 -1.23 -13.82
C ARG A 137 9.79 -0.76 -12.39
N PHE A 138 8.72 -1.18 -11.73
CA PHE A 138 8.52 -0.89 -10.31
C PHE A 138 9.55 -1.64 -9.47
N GLU A 139 10.18 -0.98 -8.48
CA GLU A 139 10.99 -1.69 -7.49
C GLU A 139 10.13 -2.69 -6.70
N ARG A 140 8.87 -2.31 -6.45
CA ARG A 140 7.85 -3.08 -5.73
C ARG A 140 6.57 -3.08 -6.56
N PRO A 141 6.38 -4.10 -7.41
CA PRO A 141 5.24 -4.20 -8.33
C PRO A 141 3.88 -4.01 -7.63
N PRO A 142 3.03 -3.07 -8.07
CA PRO A 142 1.65 -2.98 -7.59
C PRO A 142 0.87 -4.27 -7.81
N LEU A 143 -0.03 -4.59 -6.88
CA LEU A 143 -0.82 -5.81 -6.90
C LEU A 143 -2.32 -5.48 -6.95
N LEU A 144 -2.96 -5.76 -8.08
CA LEU A 144 -4.40 -5.69 -8.23
C LEU A 144 -5.03 -7.01 -7.82
N ALA A 145 -6.10 -6.94 -7.05
CA ALA A 145 -7.04 -8.04 -6.85
C ALA A 145 -8.45 -7.58 -7.23
N THR A 146 -9.13 -8.36 -8.05
CA THR A 146 -10.56 -8.20 -8.33
C THR A 146 -11.32 -9.10 -7.37
N LEU A 147 -12.05 -8.49 -6.44
CA LEU A 147 -12.73 -9.17 -5.35
C LEU A 147 -14.25 -9.10 -5.54
N ARG A 148 -14.95 -10.14 -5.09
CA ARG A 148 -16.40 -10.19 -5.12
C ARG A 148 -16.97 -10.13 -3.71
N MET A 149 -17.82 -9.13 -3.47
CA MET A 149 -18.57 -8.99 -2.22
C MET A 149 -19.65 -10.08 -2.08
N LYS A 150 -20.14 -10.27 -0.86
CA LYS A 150 -21.19 -11.25 -0.54
C LYS A 150 -22.44 -11.14 -1.41
N HIS A 151 -22.80 -9.94 -1.87
CA HIS A 151 -23.98 -9.70 -2.71
C HIS A 151 -23.64 -9.57 -4.21
N GLY A 152 -22.45 -10.01 -4.62
CA GLY A 152 -22.04 -10.14 -6.02
C GLY A 152 -21.38 -8.90 -6.63
N GLN A 153 -21.36 -7.76 -5.94
CA GLN A 153 -20.65 -6.57 -6.40
C GLN A 153 -19.15 -6.86 -6.51
N GLN A 154 -18.54 -6.45 -7.62
CA GLN A 154 -17.10 -6.49 -7.79
C GLN A 154 -16.47 -5.20 -7.22
N VAL A 155 -15.27 -5.33 -6.66
CA VAL A 155 -14.43 -4.22 -6.21
C VAL A 155 -12.98 -4.54 -6.53
N HIS A 156 -12.27 -3.58 -7.07
CA HIS A 156 -10.83 -3.67 -7.29
C HIS A 156 -10.09 -3.16 -6.05
N VAL A 157 -9.05 -3.90 -5.65
CA VAL A 157 -8.11 -3.48 -4.61
C VAL A 157 -6.71 -3.49 -5.20
N LEU A 158 -6.07 -2.32 -5.24
CA LEU A 158 -4.70 -2.14 -5.75
C LEU A 158 -3.77 -1.83 -4.58
N THR A 159 -2.89 -2.78 -4.27
CA THR A 159 -1.86 -2.62 -3.23
C THR A 159 -0.61 -1.98 -3.82
N VAL A 160 -0.06 -0.96 -3.16
CA VAL A 160 1.10 -0.19 -3.64
C VAL A 160 2.21 -0.05 -2.58
N HIS A 161 3.45 0.10 -3.04
CA HIS A 161 4.57 0.52 -2.18
C HIS A 161 5.61 1.28 -3.02
N LEU A 162 5.46 2.60 -3.09
CA LEU A 162 6.33 3.45 -3.93
C LEU A 162 7.73 3.62 -3.33
N LYS A 163 8.69 4.05 -4.15
CA LYS A 163 10.07 4.35 -3.75
C LYS A 163 10.16 5.30 -2.55
N SER A 164 10.90 4.85 -1.52
CA SER A 164 11.19 5.62 -0.31
C SER A 164 11.97 6.91 -0.53
N LYS A 165 11.84 7.86 0.41
CA LYS A 165 12.64 9.10 0.45
C LYS A 165 14.12 8.85 0.72
N ARG A 166 14.48 7.69 1.27
CA ARG A 166 15.88 7.31 1.55
C ARG A 166 16.76 7.45 0.29
N PRO A 167 17.96 8.06 0.37
CA PRO A 167 18.82 8.27 -0.78
C PRO A 167 19.21 6.97 -1.49
N LYS A 168 19.24 6.98 -2.83
CA LYS A 168 19.69 5.86 -3.67
C LYS A 168 21.12 6.15 -4.15
N PHE A 169 22.10 5.64 -3.40
CA PHE A 169 23.51 5.70 -3.76
C PHE A 169 23.82 4.69 -4.88
N LEU A 170 24.83 5.00 -5.70
CA LEU A 170 25.30 4.05 -6.71
C LEU A 170 26.08 2.91 -6.05
N GLN A 171 25.83 1.71 -6.54
CA GLN A 171 26.51 0.48 -6.13
C GLN A 171 26.87 -0.33 -7.37
N ASP A 172 27.94 -1.12 -7.29
CA ASP A 172 28.24 -2.11 -8.33
C ASP A 172 27.31 -3.32 -8.24
N ALA A 173 27.49 -4.29 -9.15
CA ALA A 173 26.69 -5.51 -9.17
C ALA A 173 26.87 -6.40 -7.92
N GLN A 174 27.91 -6.16 -7.13
CA GLN A 174 28.22 -6.85 -5.88
C GLN A 174 27.75 -6.07 -4.65
N GLY A 175 27.10 -4.92 -4.84
CA GLY A 175 26.60 -4.08 -3.74
C GLY A 175 27.63 -3.11 -3.14
N ASN A 176 28.87 -3.10 -3.63
CA ASN A 176 29.90 -2.19 -3.13
C ASN A 176 29.54 -0.74 -3.52
N ALA A 177 29.78 0.20 -2.59
CA ALA A 177 29.53 1.61 -2.85
C ALA A 177 30.45 2.13 -3.96
N LEU A 178 29.86 2.82 -4.96
CA LEU A 178 30.59 3.51 -6.03
C LEU A 178 30.77 5.02 -5.78
N GLU A 179 30.20 5.51 -4.68
CA GLU A 179 30.23 6.92 -4.31
C GLU A 179 30.59 7.08 -2.83
N ASP A 180 31.25 8.19 -2.49
CA ASP A 180 31.50 8.59 -1.10
C ASP A 180 30.19 9.02 -0.43
N ARG A 181 29.73 8.23 0.55
CA ARG A 181 28.48 8.49 1.27
C ARG A 181 28.59 9.65 2.27
N GLU A 182 29.81 10.06 2.63
CA GLU A 182 30.06 11.19 3.52
C GLU A 182 30.07 12.54 2.76
N ASP A 183 30.23 12.51 1.43
CA ASP A 183 30.09 13.71 0.60
C ASP A 183 28.62 14.14 0.50
N ARG A 184 28.33 15.30 1.07
CA ARG A 184 26.98 15.90 1.08
C ARG A 184 26.43 16.14 -0.33
N LYS A 185 27.27 16.43 -1.33
CA LYS A 185 26.83 16.63 -2.73
C LYS A 185 26.38 15.31 -3.35
N VAL A 186 27.10 14.22 -3.05
CA VAL A 186 26.66 12.87 -3.42
C VAL A 186 25.33 12.55 -2.76
N GLY A 187 25.16 12.87 -1.47
CA GLY A 187 23.89 12.71 -0.76
C GLY A 187 22.71 13.44 -1.41
N VAL A 188 22.93 14.66 -1.94
CA VAL A 188 21.92 15.41 -2.70
C VAL A 188 21.54 14.67 -3.98
N MET A 189 22.52 14.20 -4.76
CA MET A 189 22.28 13.44 -5.99
C MET A 189 21.57 12.10 -5.72
N ALA A 190 21.95 11.39 -4.67
CA ALA A 190 21.31 10.15 -4.27
C ALA A 190 19.84 10.38 -3.85
N SER A 191 19.55 11.52 -3.21
CA SER A 191 18.18 11.92 -2.87
C SER A 191 17.37 12.28 -4.12
N LEU A 192 17.98 12.98 -5.09
CA LEU A 192 17.36 13.28 -6.38
C LEU A 192 17.01 12.00 -7.14
N ARG A 193 17.90 11.00 -7.19
CA ARG A 193 17.61 9.68 -7.81
C ARG A 193 16.37 9.04 -7.21
N SER A 194 16.26 9.02 -5.87
CA SER A 194 15.06 8.50 -5.19
C SER A 194 13.80 9.28 -5.53
N LEU A 195 13.87 10.60 -5.68
CA LEU A 195 12.73 11.42 -6.10
C LEU A 195 12.31 11.12 -7.55
N VAL A 196 13.26 11.03 -8.49
CA VAL A 196 12.99 10.70 -9.90
C VAL A 196 12.34 9.32 -10.01
N MET A 197 12.91 8.31 -9.33
CA MET A 197 12.36 6.95 -9.28
C MET A 197 10.93 6.95 -8.73
N ARG A 198 10.68 7.60 -7.58
CA ARG A 198 9.31 7.69 -7.03
C ARG A 198 8.35 8.42 -7.96
N GLY A 199 8.80 9.51 -8.59
CA GLY A 199 7.97 10.30 -9.50
C GLY A 199 7.52 9.48 -10.71
N VAL A 200 8.42 8.70 -11.31
CA VAL A 200 8.08 7.85 -12.45
C VAL A 200 7.25 6.63 -12.04
N GLU A 201 7.51 6.01 -10.88
CA GLU A 201 6.64 4.95 -10.34
C GLU A 201 5.21 5.49 -10.10
N ALA A 202 5.08 6.70 -9.56
CA ALA A 202 3.77 7.34 -9.37
C ALA A 202 3.06 7.63 -10.71
N ALA A 203 3.78 8.12 -11.73
CA ALA A 203 3.22 8.36 -13.05
C ALA A 203 2.79 7.05 -13.75
N ALA A 204 3.59 6.00 -13.65
CA ALA A 204 3.24 4.67 -14.17
C ALA A 204 2.01 4.09 -13.44
N LEU A 205 1.93 4.27 -12.12
CA LEU A 205 0.77 3.88 -11.32
C LEU A 205 -0.49 4.66 -11.72
N ARG A 206 -0.36 5.95 -12.03
CA ARG A 206 -1.46 6.79 -12.52
C ARG A 206 -2.09 6.21 -13.79
N CYS A 207 -1.28 5.72 -14.74
CA CYS A 207 -1.80 5.08 -15.94
C CYS A 207 -2.59 3.81 -15.63
N ILE A 208 -2.09 2.98 -14.72
CA ILE A 208 -2.81 1.78 -14.27
C ILE A 208 -4.16 2.17 -13.66
N VAL A 209 -4.19 3.23 -12.84
CA VAL A 209 -5.44 3.76 -12.26
C VAL A 209 -6.41 4.25 -13.33
N ILE A 210 -5.93 4.99 -14.33
CA ILE A 210 -6.75 5.45 -15.46
C ILE A 210 -7.33 4.26 -16.22
N ASP A 211 -6.51 3.28 -16.58
CA ASP A 211 -6.94 2.08 -17.32
C ASP A 211 -7.98 1.26 -16.54
N LEU A 212 -7.87 1.24 -15.20
CA LEU A 212 -8.81 0.53 -14.34
C LEU A 212 -10.13 1.26 -14.11
N LEU A 213 -10.18 2.58 -14.29
CA LEU A 213 -11.35 3.41 -13.98
C LEU A 213 -12.09 3.90 -15.22
N GLN A 214 -11.37 4.17 -16.30
CA GLN A 214 -11.93 4.81 -17.47
C GLN A 214 -13.06 3.96 -18.08
N GLY A 215 -14.27 4.53 -18.14
CA GLY A 215 -15.42 3.90 -18.78
C GLY A 215 -15.99 2.67 -18.05
N THR A 216 -15.60 2.44 -16.80
CA THR A 216 -16.19 1.41 -15.94
C THR A 216 -16.99 2.05 -14.80
N SER A 217 -17.68 1.21 -14.02
CA SER A 217 -18.29 1.61 -12.74
C SER A 217 -17.90 0.63 -11.63
N THR A 218 -16.80 -0.10 -11.83
CA THR A 218 -16.28 -1.02 -10.83
C THR A 218 -15.46 -0.21 -9.82
N PRO A 219 -15.88 -0.15 -8.54
CA PRO A 219 -15.17 0.65 -7.56
C PRO A 219 -13.71 0.19 -7.39
N LEU A 220 -12.80 1.14 -7.23
CA LEU A 220 -11.38 0.88 -6.98
C LEU A 220 -10.99 1.43 -5.61
N VAL A 221 -10.25 0.61 -4.84
CA VAL A 221 -9.55 1.00 -3.63
C VAL A 221 -8.06 0.87 -3.90
N VAL A 222 -7.31 1.98 -3.82
CA VAL A 222 -5.85 1.96 -3.90
C VAL A 222 -5.29 2.19 -2.51
N MET A 223 -4.50 1.28 -1.98
CA MET A 223 -3.97 1.42 -0.63
C MET A 223 -2.57 0.86 -0.47
N GLY A 224 -1.80 1.46 0.42
CA GLY A 224 -0.39 1.12 0.57
C GLY A 224 0.46 2.25 1.09
N ASP A 225 1.77 2.04 1.03
CA ASP A 225 2.78 3.02 1.38
C ASP A 225 3.16 3.84 0.14
N PHE A 226 2.68 5.08 0.07
CA PHE A 226 3.01 6.00 -1.03
C PHE A 226 4.37 6.67 -0.84
N ASN A 227 5.00 6.49 0.33
CA ASN A 227 6.28 7.07 0.70
C ASN A 227 6.33 8.60 0.54
N ASP A 228 5.15 9.23 0.64
CA ASP A 228 4.93 10.67 0.64
C ASP A 228 3.56 11.01 1.24
N ASP A 229 3.32 12.30 1.52
CA ASP A 229 2.08 12.81 2.11
C ASP A 229 0.90 12.79 1.10
N PRO A 230 -0.38 12.72 1.53
CA PRO A 230 -1.53 12.77 0.63
C PRO A 230 -1.55 13.94 -0.35
N HIS A 231 -1.03 15.11 0.06
CA HIS A 231 -1.00 16.31 -0.78
C HIS A 231 0.32 16.52 -1.53
N SER A 232 1.27 15.60 -1.40
CA SER A 232 2.54 15.71 -2.14
C SER A 232 2.30 15.63 -3.65
N VAL A 233 3.21 16.21 -4.43
CA VAL A 233 3.15 16.14 -5.90
C VAL A 233 3.16 14.69 -6.38
N THR A 234 3.93 13.81 -5.74
CA THR A 234 4.03 12.39 -6.14
C THR A 234 2.74 11.63 -5.87
N THR A 235 2.08 11.85 -4.73
CA THR A 235 0.78 11.23 -4.43
C THR A 235 -0.32 11.81 -5.31
N GLN A 236 -0.29 13.13 -5.55
CA GLN A 236 -1.26 13.80 -6.41
C GLN A 236 -1.10 13.46 -7.90
N LEU A 237 0.08 13.05 -8.36
CA LEU A 237 0.23 12.43 -9.69
C LEU A 237 -0.64 11.18 -9.82
N VAL A 238 -0.77 10.37 -8.76
CA VAL A 238 -1.62 9.17 -8.77
C VAL A 238 -3.09 9.54 -8.61
N ALA A 239 -3.39 10.44 -7.67
CA ALA A 239 -4.76 10.74 -7.27
C ALA A 239 -5.51 11.71 -8.21
N ALA A 240 -4.79 12.68 -8.77
CA ALA A 240 -5.28 13.70 -9.69
C ALA A 240 -6.52 14.48 -9.20
N THR A 241 -6.69 14.69 -7.89
CA THR A 241 -7.88 15.38 -7.36
C THR A 241 -7.92 16.86 -7.71
N SER A 242 -6.78 17.48 -8.00
CA SER A 242 -6.72 18.88 -8.44
C SER A 242 -7.43 19.12 -9.78
N GLU A 243 -7.42 18.14 -10.69
CA GLU A 243 -8.08 18.26 -12.00
C GLU A 243 -9.61 18.35 -11.84
N VAL A 244 -10.16 17.69 -10.81
CA VAL A 244 -11.60 17.70 -10.49
C VAL A 244 -12.12 19.10 -10.16
N ALA A 245 -11.26 19.99 -9.65
CA ALA A 245 -11.64 21.36 -9.34
C ALA A 245 -11.96 22.17 -10.61
N TYR A 246 -11.32 21.83 -11.74
CA TYR A 246 -11.47 22.51 -13.02
C TYR A 246 -12.45 21.79 -13.94
N ASP A 247 -12.43 20.45 -13.93
CA ASP A 247 -13.32 19.60 -14.71
C ASP A 247 -13.94 18.51 -13.85
N LYS A 248 -15.26 18.59 -13.62
CA LYS A 248 -15.98 17.57 -12.86
C LYS A 248 -15.99 16.20 -13.57
N ALA A 249 -15.77 16.13 -14.87
CA ALA A 249 -15.67 14.87 -15.59
C ALA A 249 -14.36 14.11 -15.24
N ALA A 250 -13.32 14.81 -14.78
CA ALA A 250 -12.07 14.20 -14.33
C ALA A 250 -12.26 13.28 -13.10
N ARG A 251 -13.41 13.35 -12.42
CA ARG A 251 -13.76 12.44 -11.31
C ARG A 251 -13.77 10.97 -11.73
N ASP A 252 -14.11 10.68 -12.98
CA ASP A 252 -14.21 9.32 -13.53
C ASP A 252 -12.91 8.53 -13.30
N VAL A 253 -11.77 9.21 -13.37
CA VAL A 253 -10.44 8.60 -13.21
C VAL A 253 -9.68 9.15 -12.01
N ALA A 254 -10.28 9.96 -11.14
CA ALA A 254 -9.62 10.49 -9.95
C ALA A 254 -9.73 9.52 -8.76
N LEU A 255 -8.81 9.66 -7.81
CA LEU A 255 -8.85 8.96 -6.54
C LEU A 255 -8.95 9.93 -5.37
N PHE A 256 -9.81 9.65 -4.41
CA PHE A 256 -10.09 10.50 -3.27
C PHE A 256 -9.55 9.87 -2.00
N ASN A 257 -8.85 10.64 -1.17
CA ASN A 257 -8.33 10.11 0.09
C ASN A 257 -9.50 9.73 1.00
N ALA A 258 -9.56 8.48 1.44
CA ALA A 258 -10.68 7.95 2.21
C ALA A 258 -10.88 8.70 3.53
N TYR A 259 -9.80 9.17 4.16
CA TYR A 259 -9.87 9.95 5.41
C TYR A 259 -10.54 11.32 5.18
N GLU A 260 -10.41 11.90 3.99
CA GLU A 260 -11.09 13.14 3.63
C GLU A 260 -12.55 12.91 3.27
N MET A 261 -12.88 11.73 2.73
CA MET A 261 -14.23 11.37 2.28
C MET A 261 -15.14 10.82 3.38
N GLN A 262 -14.63 10.61 4.59
CA GLN A 262 -15.44 10.09 5.70
C GLN A 262 -16.61 11.05 6.04
N GLY A 263 -17.82 10.48 6.19
CA GLY A 263 -19.04 11.27 6.40
C GLY A 263 -19.03 12.12 7.68
N GLU A 264 -19.82 13.21 7.71
CA GLU A 264 -19.83 14.25 8.76
C GLU A 264 -20.07 13.73 10.20
N SER A 265 -20.69 12.56 10.36
CA SER A 265 -20.90 11.93 11.68
C SER A 265 -19.69 11.13 12.18
N ALA A 266 -18.63 10.97 11.40
CA ALA A 266 -17.38 10.40 11.86
C ALA A 266 -16.62 11.48 12.64
N LEU A 267 -16.52 11.32 13.96
CA LEU A 267 -15.57 12.09 14.75
C LEU A 267 -14.17 11.88 14.15
N LYS A 268 -13.55 12.96 13.65
CA LYS A 268 -12.12 13.00 13.31
C LYS A 268 -11.32 12.94 14.62
N LYS A 269 -11.38 11.80 15.29
CA LYS A 269 -10.86 11.59 16.65
C LYS A 269 -9.36 11.29 16.64
N ASP A 270 -8.86 10.74 15.53
CA ASP A 270 -7.48 10.30 15.41
C ASP A 270 -6.63 11.43 14.79
N VAL A 271 -5.44 11.65 15.36
CA VAL A 271 -4.38 12.40 14.67
C VAL A 271 -3.89 11.47 13.57
N ALA A 272 -4.21 11.80 12.32
CA ALA A 272 -3.83 11.00 11.17
C ALA A 272 -2.30 11.06 10.99
N TYR A 273 -1.62 9.95 11.31
CA TYR A 273 -0.24 9.67 10.93
C TYR A 273 0.03 8.17 10.97
N SER A 274 0.84 7.71 10.03
CA SER A 274 1.31 6.34 9.95
C SER A 274 2.80 6.23 10.21
N HIS A 275 3.56 7.33 10.28
CA HIS A 275 4.99 7.28 10.54
C HIS A 275 5.44 8.51 11.34
N ILE A 276 6.45 8.35 12.20
CA ILE A 276 7.08 9.47 12.95
C ILE A 276 8.49 9.68 12.40
N HIS A 277 8.68 10.77 11.65
CA HIS A 277 10.00 11.15 11.15
C HIS A 277 10.54 12.33 11.95
N GLN A 278 11.64 12.13 12.67
CA GLN A 278 12.30 13.17 13.48
C GLN A 278 11.35 13.91 14.44
N GLY A 279 10.37 13.19 15.00
CA GLY A 279 9.38 13.75 15.92
C GLY A 279 8.14 14.36 15.25
N PHE A 280 8.07 14.39 13.91
CA PHE A 280 6.90 14.90 13.19
C PHE A 280 6.03 13.75 12.64
N PRO A 281 4.71 13.81 12.85
CA PRO A 281 3.76 12.87 12.26
C PRO A 281 3.67 13.05 10.74
N ALA A 282 3.69 11.94 10.00
CA ALA A 282 3.45 11.90 8.56
C ALA A 282 2.46 10.76 8.21
N VAL A 283 1.64 10.96 7.17
CA VAL A 283 0.72 9.95 6.64
C VAL A 283 1.32 9.38 5.35
N LEU A 284 2.17 8.34 5.48
CA LEU A 284 2.76 7.68 4.31
C LEU A 284 1.84 6.57 3.77
N ASP A 285 1.15 5.90 4.68
CA ASP A 285 0.23 4.81 4.40
C ASP A 285 -1.16 5.38 4.20
N GLN A 286 -1.73 5.14 3.03
CA GLN A 286 -2.94 5.82 2.60
C GLN A 286 -3.94 4.82 2.02
N ILE A 287 -5.23 5.17 2.13
CA ILE A 287 -6.33 4.49 1.44
C ILE A 287 -7.00 5.54 0.57
N PHE A 288 -6.99 5.29 -0.72
CA PHE A 288 -7.67 6.07 -1.75
C PHE A 288 -8.83 5.25 -2.33
N VAL A 289 -9.90 5.94 -2.70
CA VAL A 289 -11.09 5.33 -3.29
C VAL A 289 -11.49 6.08 -4.56
N SER A 290 -12.05 5.37 -5.54
CA SER A 290 -12.64 5.98 -6.74
C SER A 290 -13.96 6.70 -6.44
N GLU A 291 -14.53 7.39 -7.43
CA GLU A 291 -15.71 8.22 -7.22
C GLU A 291 -16.97 7.43 -6.80
N GLU A 292 -17.00 6.12 -7.03
CA GLU A 292 -18.08 5.24 -6.59
C GLU A 292 -18.26 5.24 -5.07
N PHE A 293 -17.20 5.55 -4.31
CA PHE A 293 -17.24 5.69 -2.85
C PHE A 293 -17.39 7.15 -2.38
N VAL A 294 -17.50 8.11 -3.29
CA VAL A 294 -17.70 9.51 -2.94
C VAL A 294 -19.20 9.78 -2.84
N ALA A 295 -19.72 9.93 -1.62
CA ALA A 295 -21.16 10.05 -1.34
C ALA A 295 -21.86 11.20 -2.10
N THR A 296 -21.11 12.26 -2.46
CA THR A 296 -21.62 13.41 -3.22
C THR A 296 -21.55 13.24 -4.74
N SER A 297 -20.97 12.13 -5.23
CA SER A 297 -20.92 11.83 -6.67
C SER A 297 -22.27 11.29 -7.17
N ARG A 298 -22.61 11.65 -8.41
CA ARG A 298 -23.78 11.07 -9.13
C ARG A 298 -23.58 9.59 -9.46
N ARG A 299 -22.32 9.12 -9.41
CA ARG A 299 -21.91 7.74 -9.69
C ARG A 299 -21.66 6.95 -8.41
N SER A 300 -21.98 7.52 -7.25
CA SER A 300 -21.84 6.88 -5.95
C SER A 300 -22.62 5.56 -5.90
N LEU A 301 -21.89 4.47 -5.69
CA LEU A 301 -22.39 3.15 -5.36
C LEU A 301 -22.27 2.88 -3.85
N GLY A 302 -21.56 3.74 -3.13
CA GLY A 302 -21.13 3.51 -1.77
C GLY A 302 -20.59 4.77 -1.10
N ASP A 303 -20.08 4.58 0.10
CA ASP A 303 -19.39 5.64 0.84
C ASP A 303 -18.26 5.12 1.73
N VAL A 304 -17.37 6.05 2.11
CA VAL A 304 -16.41 5.85 3.18
C VAL A 304 -17.08 6.19 4.50
N ARG A 305 -17.31 5.19 5.35
CA ARG A 305 -17.99 5.40 6.63
C ARG A 305 -17.06 5.91 7.72
N ARG A 306 -15.82 5.42 7.73
CA ARG A 306 -14.82 5.65 8.78
C ARG A 306 -13.42 5.26 8.31
N VAL A 307 -12.40 5.98 8.75
CA VAL A 307 -10.99 5.58 8.65
C VAL A 307 -10.35 5.65 10.04
N ASP A 308 -9.60 4.61 10.40
CA ASP A 308 -8.94 4.43 11.69
C ASP A 308 -7.43 4.28 11.51
N TYR A 309 -6.65 4.90 12.39
CA TYR A 309 -5.19 4.75 12.45
C TYR A 309 -4.78 3.95 13.69
N PHE A 310 -4.08 2.83 13.48
CA PHE A 310 -3.57 1.94 14.52
C PHE A 310 -2.08 2.21 14.73
N ASN A 311 -1.76 3.26 15.48
CA ASN A 311 -0.39 3.81 15.58
C ASN A 311 0.15 3.91 17.02
N ASP A 312 -0.56 3.39 18.02
CA ASP A 312 -0.14 3.45 19.45
C ASP A 312 1.30 2.96 19.68
N HIS A 313 1.67 1.86 19.01
CA HIS A 313 2.98 1.24 19.14
C HIS A 313 4.15 2.13 18.69
N LEU A 314 3.89 3.18 17.89
CA LEU A 314 4.94 4.12 17.47
C LEU A 314 5.51 4.94 18.64
N HIS A 315 4.82 4.97 19.79
CA HIS A 315 5.28 5.64 21.02
C HIS A 315 5.99 4.71 22.00
N GLU A 316 6.04 3.41 21.73
CA GLU A 316 6.57 2.39 22.64
C GLU A 316 8.08 2.12 22.44
N GLY A 317 8.75 2.90 21.58
CA GLY A 317 10.15 2.72 21.21
C GLY A 317 10.34 1.89 19.94
N ARG A 318 11.59 1.81 19.46
CA ARG A 318 11.92 1.07 18.23
C ARG A 318 12.29 -0.38 18.54
N ASP A 319 11.59 -1.29 17.89
CA ASP A 319 11.83 -2.72 17.94
C ASP A 319 11.58 -3.32 16.55
N ARG A 320 12.56 -4.07 16.00
CA ARG A 320 12.46 -4.71 14.68
C ARG A 320 11.39 -5.81 14.60
N SER A 321 10.87 -6.28 15.74
CA SER A 321 9.72 -7.20 15.78
C SER A 321 8.38 -6.48 15.63
N ARG A 322 8.36 -5.15 15.65
CA ARG A 322 7.17 -4.32 15.44
C ARG A 322 7.30 -3.60 14.11
N SER A 323 6.22 -3.02 13.61
CA SER A 323 6.34 -2.10 12.48
C SER A 323 6.80 -0.72 12.99
N ASP A 324 7.51 0.02 12.14
CA ASP A 324 7.71 1.46 12.30
C ASP A 324 6.61 2.28 11.60
N HIS A 325 5.56 1.59 11.10
CA HIS A 325 4.37 2.17 10.51
C HIS A 325 3.10 1.85 11.31
N GLY A 326 2.26 2.87 11.50
CA GLY A 326 0.87 2.74 11.91
C GLY A 326 0.04 2.12 10.79
N PHE A 327 -0.87 1.20 11.15
CA PHE A 327 -1.74 0.56 10.16
C PHE A 327 -3.00 1.36 9.95
N VAL A 328 -3.49 1.44 8.71
CA VAL A 328 -4.68 2.23 8.37
C VAL A 328 -5.79 1.29 7.95
N ARG A 329 -6.99 1.48 8.50
CA ARG A 329 -8.19 0.71 8.15
C ARG A 329 -9.32 1.63 7.75
N ALA A 330 -10.02 1.30 6.67
CA ALA A 330 -11.26 1.97 6.28
C ALA A 330 -12.45 1.01 6.39
N LEU A 331 -13.58 1.52 6.89
CA LEU A 331 -14.89 0.89 6.73
C LEU A 331 -15.57 1.53 5.52
N LEU A 332 -15.68 0.75 4.45
CA LEU A 332 -16.39 1.12 3.24
C LEU A 332 -17.78 0.50 3.24
N ARG A 333 -18.72 1.14 2.54
CA ARG A 333 -20.07 0.62 2.32
C ARG A 333 -20.38 0.64 0.83
N LEU A 334 -20.98 -0.42 0.32
CA LEU A 334 -21.50 -0.50 -1.05
C LEU A 334 -22.99 -0.86 -1.00
N ARG A 335 -23.80 -0.17 -1.79
CA ARG A 335 -25.25 -0.42 -1.87
C ARG A 335 -25.49 -1.85 -2.33
N THR A 336 -26.40 -2.53 -1.65
CA THR A 336 -26.94 -3.81 -2.12
C THR A 336 -28.24 -3.54 -2.86
N GLY A 337 -28.45 -4.28 -3.95
CA GLY A 337 -29.68 -4.24 -4.72
C GLY A 337 -30.92 -4.62 -3.94
#